data_AF-A0A350G0R3-F1
#
_entry.id   AF-A0A350G0R3-F1
#
_cell.length_a   1.000
_cell.length_b   1.000
_cell.length_c   1.000
_cell.angle_alpha   90.00
_cell.angle_beta   90.00
_cell.angle_gamma   90.00
#
_symmetry.space_group_name_H-M   'P 1'
#
loop_
_entity.id
_entity.type
_entity.pdbx_description
1 polymer ?
#
loop_
_entity_poly.entity_id
_entity_poly.type
_entity_poly.pdbx_seq_one_letter_code
_entity_poly.pdbx_strand_id
1 'polypeptide(L)'
;SRFCEYPEIYKTALKELGFEDDIVNIEEGTIEGGDSIILGGTCYIGVGARTTLSAAKEVYRKVGANLEKKGIQVVAVINERHERESASPSKPTTEHMQAMHLDMFWIPLASGLVLAGKEIDNRNVLRLSEQDGNIVSKEAGTFRDFMNEKKIELIEVTEQEQKDYAVNLLNFGNNKVLVALSKNERVIREMESRGFKVIHADLNKLVGGYGAAHCLTAPIVRG
;
A
#
# COMPACT_ATOMS: atom_id res chain seq x y z
N SER A 1 5.45 -4.26 27.26
CA SER A 1 5.49 -2.80 27.46
C SER A 1 6.56 -2.06 26.64
N ARG A 2 7.14 -2.63 25.55
CA ARG A 2 8.14 -1.94 24.68
C ARG A 2 7.63 -1.58 23.28
N PHE A 3 6.35 -1.82 22.97
CA PHE A 3 5.77 -1.56 21.64
C PHE A 3 5.04 -0.21 21.53
N CYS A 4 4.78 0.49 22.64
CA CYS A 4 4.12 1.80 22.63
C CYS A 4 5.05 2.99 22.30
N GLU A 5 6.37 2.79 22.21
CA GLU A 5 7.33 3.89 22.02
C GLU A 5 7.66 4.17 20.54
N TYR A 6 7.40 3.22 19.62
CA TYR A 6 7.77 3.37 18.21
C TYR A 6 7.06 4.55 17.51
N PRO A 7 5.74 4.75 17.65
CA PRO A 7 5.08 5.89 17.03
C PRO A 7 5.59 7.23 17.59
N GLU A 8 5.91 7.28 18.89
CA GLU A 8 6.35 8.51 19.55
C GLU A 8 7.78 8.90 19.17
N ILE A 9 8.68 7.92 18.99
CA ILE A 9 10.02 8.17 18.44
C ILE A 9 9.92 8.72 17.02
N TYR A 10 9.06 8.13 16.18
CA TYR A 10 8.91 8.55 14.78
C TYR A 10 8.27 9.95 14.67
N LYS A 11 7.22 10.22 15.45
CA LYS A 11 6.61 11.56 15.53
C LYS A 11 7.61 12.61 15.99
N THR A 12 8.40 12.31 17.01
CA THR A 12 9.44 13.23 17.50
C THR A 12 10.45 13.53 16.39
N ALA A 13 10.93 12.51 15.68
CA ALA A 13 11.84 12.70 14.55
C ALA A 13 11.23 13.57 13.42
N LEU A 14 9.96 13.34 13.05
CA LEU A 14 9.29 14.16 12.03
C LEU A 14 9.12 15.62 12.47
N LYS A 15 8.82 15.86 13.75
CA LYS A 15 8.75 17.22 14.30
C LYS A 15 10.09 17.94 14.22
N GLU A 16 11.17 17.28 14.63
CA GLU A 16 12.54 17.83 14.53
C GLU A 16 12.96 18.10 13.07
N LEU A 17 12.41 17.34 12.11
CA LEU A 17 12.62 17.56 10.68
C LEU A 17 11.72 18.64 10.07
N GLY A 18 10.86 19.29 10.87
CA GLY A 18 9.98 20.38 10.44
C GLY A 18 8.67 19.95 9.80
N PHE A 19 8.28 18.67 9.93
CA PHE A 19 7.02 18.13 9.39
C PHE A 19 5.90 18.09 10.44
N GLU A 20 5.97 18.89 11.52
CA GLU A 20 4.98 18.84 12.60
C GLU A 20 3.54 19.08 12.11
N ASP A 21 3.37 20.06 11.22
CA ASP A 21 2.07 20.43 10.65
C ASP A 21 1.52 19.39 9.66
N ASP A 22 2.36 18.47 9.19
CA ASP A 22 2.00 17.41 8.25
C ASP A 22 1.64 16.09 8.96
N ILE A 23 1.77 16.02 10.30
CA ILE A 23 1.43 14.83 11.08
C ILE A 23 -0.08 14.76 11.33
N VAL A 24 -0.69 13.70 10.82
CA VAL A 24 -2.11 13.40 11.05
C VAL A 24 -2.23 12.16 11.92
N ASN A 25 -2.83 12.30 13.09
CA ASN A 25 -3.18 11.15 13.94
C ASN A 25 -4.51 10.58 13.47
N ILE A 26 -4.65 9.25 13.47
CA ILE A 26 -5.89 8.52 13.18
C ILE A 26 -6.39 7.94 14.52
N GLU A 27 -7.64 8.22 14.86
CA GLU A 27 -8.28 7.95 16.16
C GLU A 27 -9.45 6.94 16.04
N GLU A 28 -9.97 6.73 14.83
CA GLU A 28 -11.05 5.84 14.46
C GLU A 28 -10.52 4.66 13.63
N GLY A 29 -10.66 3.44 14.14
CA GLY A 29 -10.21 2.23 13.43
C GLY A 29 -8.72 1.97 13.57
N THR A 30 -8.19 1.13 12.67
CA THR A 30 -6.76 0.78 12.63
C THR A 30 -6.20 1.05 11.24
N ILE A 31 -4.94 1.47 11.16
CA ILE A 31 -4.23 1.70 9.90
C ILE A 31 -2.76 1.30 10.05
N GLU A 32 -2.21 0.68 9.01
CA GLU A 32 -0.79 0.36 8.90
C GLU A 32 -0.19 0.95 7.62
N GLY A 33 1.12 1.26 7.63
CA GLY A 33 1.77 2.05 6.57
C GLY A 33 1.81 1.40 5.18
N GLY A 34 1.76 0.07 5.11
CA GLY A 34 1.77 -0.68 3.83
C GLY A 34 0.48 -0.53 3.02
N ASP A 35 -0.56 0.09 3.59
CA ASP A 35 -1.86 0.29 2.95
C ASP A 35 -2.05 1.65 2.30
N SER A 36 -1.15 2.63 2.47
CA SER A 36 -1.29 3.96 1.87
C SER A 36 -0.33 4.16 0.71
N ILE A 37 -0.85 4.27 -0.51
CA ILE A 37 -0.05 4.44 -1.73
C ILE A 37 -0.67 5.51 -2.63
N ILE A 38 0.14 6.44 -3.15
CA ILE A 38 -0.30 7.43 -4.14
C ILE A 38 0.26 7.10 -5.53
N LEU A 39 -0.62 6.98 -6.52
CA LEU A 39 -0.26 6.75 -7.93
C LEU A 39 -1.27 7.45 -8.86
N GLY A 40 -0.78 8.15 -9.89
CA GLY A 40 -1.63 8.66 -10.98
C GLY A 40 -2.81 9.53 -10.53
N GLY A 41 -2.59 10.45 -9.60
CA GLY A 41 -3.66 11.31 -9.06
C GLY A 41 -4.68 10.56 -8.18
N THR A 42 -4.30 9.43 -7.61
CA THR A 42 -5.14 8.64 -6.70
C THR A 42 -4.34 8.22 -5.47
N CYS A 43 -4.90 8.49 -4.29
CA CYS A 43 -4.49 7.92 -3.02
C CYS A 43 -5.31 6.65 -2.78
N TYR A 44 -4.63 5.51 -2.77
CA TYR A 44 -5.17 4.20 -2.50
C TYR A 44 -4.94 3.88 -1.02
N ILE A 45 -6.00 3.50 -0.33
CA ILE A 45 -5.96 3.01 1.05
C ILE A 45 -6.41 1.55 1.05
N GLY A 46 -5.51 0.61 1.28
CA GLY A 46 -5.83 -0.80 1.46
C GLY A 46 -6.73 -0.99 2.69
N VAL A 47 -7.80 -1.78 2.53
CA VAL A 47 -8.74 -2.10 3.62
C VAL A 47 -8.93 -3.61 3.68
N GLY A 48 -8.76 -4.20 4.86
CA GLY A 48 -8.86 -5.64 5.08
C GLY A 48 -8.33 -6.09 6.44
N ALA A 49 -7.20 -6.80 6.45
CA ALA A 49 -6.74 -7.50 7.65
C ALA A 49 -6.17 -6.58 8.75
N ARG A 50 -5.53 -5.46 8.36
CA ARG A 50 -4.79 -4.58 9.28
C ARG A 50 -5.29 -3.14 9.29
N THR A 51 -5.77 -2.67 8.14
CA THR A 51 -6.38 -1.35 8.00
C THR A 51 -7.89 -1.48 7.82
N THR A 52 -8.66 -0.74 8.63
CA THR A 52 -10.13 -0.78 8.59
C THR A 52 -10.73 0.30 7.69
N LEU A 53 -11.99 0.08 7.26
CA LEU A 53 -12.71 1.09 6.47
C LEU A 53 -12.96 2.38 7.26
N SER A 54 -13.15 2.28 8.58
CA SER A 54 -13.29 3.45 9.46
C SER A 54 -12.04 4.32 9.44
N ALA A 55 -10.84 3.73 9.50
CA ALA A 55 -9.59 4.48 9.41
C ALA A 55 -9.41 5.12 8.05
N ALA A 56 -9.75 4.42 6.95
CA ALA A 56 -9.72 5.01 5.61
C ALA A 56 -10.65 6.24 5.48
N LYS A 57 -11.84 6.18 6.08
CA LYS A 57 -12.77 7.32 6.15
C LYS A 57 -12.24 8.46 7.02
N GLU A 58 -11.55 8.16 8.11
CA GLU A 58 -10.94 9.20 8.94
C GLU A 58 -9.75 9.87 8.23
N VAL A 59 -8.91 9.10 7.53
CA VAL A 59 -7.87 9.65 6.66
C VAL A 59 -8.50 10.63 5.67
N TYR A 60 -9.58 10.22 4.99
CA TYR A 60 -10.30 11.13 4.10
C TYR A 60 -10.81 12.38 4.84
N ARG A 61 -11.42 12.23 6.02
CA ARG A 61 -11.92 13.35 6.81
C ARG A 61 -10.83 14.37 7.15
N LYS A 62 -9.62 13.90 7.48
CA LYS A 62 -8.51 14.75 7.92
C LYS A 62 -7.72 15.35 6.75
N VAL A 63 -7.55 14.65 5.63
CA VAL A 63 -6.69 15.12 4.50
C VAL A 63 -7.34 15.10 3.12
N GLY A 64 -8.51 14.51 2.95
CA GLY A 64 -9.17 14.29 1.66
C GLY A 64 -9.38 15.57 0.86
N ALA A 65 -9.97 16.60 1.47
CA ALA A 65 -10.18 17.89 0.80
C ALA A 65 -8.88 18.56 0.32
N ASN A 66 -7.76 18.38 1.05
CA ASN A 66 -6.46 18.91 0.66
C ASN A 66 -5.84 18.12 -0.50
N LEU A 67 -6.06 16.80 -0.54
CA LEU A 67 -5.65 15.94 -1.65
C LEU A 67 -6.45 16.26 -2.91
N GLU A 68 -7.77 16.44 -2.79
CA GLU A 68 -8.64 16.76 -3.93
C GLU A 68 -8.30 18.11 -4.57
N LYS A 69 -7.96 19.13 -3.76
CA LYS A 69 -7.44 20.42 -4.27
C LYS A 69 -6.15 20.26 -5.09
N LYS A 70 -5.36 19.22 -4.82
CA LYS A 70 -4.15 18.86 -5.59
C LYS A 70 -4.45 17.92 -6.76
N GLY A 71 -5.73 17.64 -7.05
CA GLY A 71 -6.16 16.72 -8.09
C GLY A 71 -5.98 15.23 -7.71
N ILE A 72 -5.84 14.92 -6.42
CA ILE A 72 -5.68 13.56 -5.92
C ILE A 72 -7.00 13.08 -5.32
N GLN A 73 -7.64 12.11 -5.97
CA GLN A 73 -8.81 11.45 -5.41
C GLN A 73 -8.39 10.42 -4.34
N VAL A 74 -9.27 10.11 -3.38
CA VAL A 74 -9.00 9.10 -2.36
C VAL A 74 -9.94 7.91 -2.55
N VAL A 75 -9.39 6.71 -2.55
CA VAL A 75 -10.16 5.47 -2.67
C VAL A 75 -9.74 4.45 -1.62
N ALA A 76 -10.70 3.69 -1.11
CA ALA A 76 -10.44 2.49 -0.34
C ALA A 76 -10.44 1.27 -1.27
N VAL A 77 -9.41 0.43 -1.16
CA VAL A 77 -9.25 -0.84 -1.90
C VAL A 77 -9.54 -1.98 -0.93
N ILE A 78 -10.80 -2.43 -0.93
CA ILE A 78 -11.37 -3.25 0.15
C ILE A 78 -11.46 -4.72 -0.23
N ASN A 79 -11.01 -5.58 0.68
CA ASN A 79 -11.44 -6.98 0.72
C ASN A 79 -12.47 -7.12 1.86
N GLU A 80 -13.75 -7.20 1.50
CA GLU A 80 -14.85 -7.20 2.48
C GLU A 80 -14.81 -8.40 3.41
N ARG A 81 -14.32 -9.55 2.93
CA ARG A 81 -14.19 -10.75 3.74
C ARG A 81 -13.11 -10.52 4.81
N HIS A 82 -11.94 -10.04 4.42
CA HIS A 82 -10.84 -9.79 5.36
C HIS A 82 -11.19 -8.67 6.35
N GLU A 83 -11.91 -7.62 5.93
CA GLU A 83 -12.42 -6.58 6.84
C GLU A 83 -13.38 -7.15 7.90
N ARG A 84 -14.29 -8.04 7.50
CA ARG A 84 -15.20 -8.70 8.46
C ARG A 84 -14.47 -9.68 9.38
N GLU A 85 -13.50 -10.42 8.85
CA GLU A 85 -12.74 -11.41 9.62
C GLU A 85 -11.74 -10.76 10.59
N SER A 86 -11.16 -9.60 10.25
CA SER A 86 -10.26 -8.85 11.14
C SER A 86 -10.98 -8.23 12.34
N ALA A 87 -12.28 -7.95 12.20
CA ALA A 87 -13.14 -7.54 13.32
C ALA A 87 -13.41 -8.67 14.33
N SER A 88 -13.09 -9.93 13.99
CA SER A 88 -13.25 -11.09 14.87
C SER A 88 -12.01 -11.30 15.75
N PRO A 89 -12.15 -11.74 17.03
CA PRO A 89 -11.01 -11.99 17.93
C PRO A 89 -10.07 -13.13 17.51
N SER A 90 -10.36 -13.82 16.41
CA SER A 90 -9.57 -14.92 15.89
C SER A 90 -8.18 -14.47 15.43
N LYS A 91 -7.17 -15.35 15.60
CA LYS A 91 -5.83 -15.10 15.07
C LYS A 91 -5.86 -14.89 13.55
N PRO A 92 -5.03 -13.98 13.00
CA PRO A 92 -4.91 -13.82 11.55
C PRO A 92 -4.59 -15.14 10.87
N THR A 93 -5.28 -15.43 9.76
CA THR A 93 -5.03 -16.62 8.95
C THR A 93 -3.76 -16.41 8.11
N THR A 94 -3.21 -17.49 7.55
CA THR A 94 -2.09 -17.39 6.59
C THR A 94 -2.47 -16.54 5.37
N GLU A 95 -3.73 -16.60 4.94
CA GLU A 95 -4.27 -15.76 3.86
C GLU A 95 -4.20 -14.28 4.24
N HIS A 96 -4.66 -13.93 5.46
CA HIS A 96 -4.52 -12.56 5.98
C HIS A 96 -3.06 -12.11 6.01
N MET A 97 -2.13 -12.99 6.37
CA MET A 97 -0.71 -12.63 6.43
C MET A 97 -0.08 -12.44 5.03
N GLN A 98 -0.59 -13.10 3.99
CA GLN A 98 -0.07 -12.97 2.62
C GLN A 98 -0.62 -11.75 1.87
N ALA A 99 -1.73 -11.18 2.36
CA ALA A 99 -2.43 -10.03 1.79
C ALA A 99 -2.75 -8.97 2.86
N MET A 100 -1.91 -8.86 3.89
CA MET A 100 -2.18 -7.99 5.05
C MET A 100 -2.15 -6.51 4.69
N HIS A 101 -1.35 -6.15 3.69
CA HIS A 101 -1.19 -4.80 3.19
C HIS A 101 -1.25 -4.75 1.68
N LEU A 102 -1.60 -3.58 1.14
CA LEU A 102 -1.60 -3.32 -0.30
C LEU A 102 -0.23 -3.59 -0.94
N ASP A 103 0.87 -3.18 -0.30
CA ASP A 103 2.26 -3.38 -0.78
C ASP A 103 2.75 -4.85 -0.82
N MET A 104 1.94 -5.80 -0.32
CA MET A 104 2.24 -7.24 -0.37
C MET A 104 1.66 -7.94 -1.59
N PHE A 105 0.84 -7.25 -2.37
CA PHE A 105 0.27 -7.79 -3.60
C PHE A 105 0.16 -6.75 -4.72
N TRP A 106 0.40 -5.47 -4.44
CA TRP A 106 0.29 -4.41 -5.43
C TRP A 106 1.26 -3.26 -5.11
N ILE A 107 2.17 -2.96 -6.04
CA ILE A 107 3.14 -1.88 -5.85
C ILE A 107 3.37 -1.06 -7.13
N PRO A 108 3.39 0.29 -7.05
CA PRO A 108 3.77 1.13 -8.18
C PRO A 108 5.25 1.04 -8.56
N LEU A 109 5.50 0.89 -9.87
CA LEU A 109 6.82 0.97 -10.48
C LEU A 109 7.05 2.31 -11.19
N ALA A 110 6.06 2.79 -11.92
CA ALA A 110 6.08 4.07 -12.63
C ALA A 110 4.66 4.65 -12.75
N SER A 111 4.52 5.84 -13.35
CA SER A 111 3.25 6.59 -13.42
C SER A 111 2.06 5.82 -14.02
N GLY A 112 2.31 4.77 -14.79
CA GLY A 112 1.28 3.92 -15.39
C GLY A 112 1.65 2.45 -15.38
N LEU A 113 2.50 2.01 -14.44
CA LEU A 113 3.00 0.64 -14.37
C LEU A 113 3.07 0.17 -12.92
N VAL A 114 2.52 -1.01 -12.64
CA VAL A 114 2.55 -1.64 -11.32
C VAL A 114 2.97 -3.11 -11.43
N LEU A 115 3.47 -3.67 -10.32
CA LEU A 115 3.44 -5.11 -10.10
C LEU A 115 2.17 -5.47 -9.36
N ALA A 116 1.51 -6.56 -9.78
CA ALA A 116 0.27 -7.00 -9.16
C ALA A 116 0.20 -8.53 -9.03
N GLY A 117 -0.14 -9.01 -7.84
CA GLY A 117 -0.52 -10.39 -7.56
C GLY A 117 -2.03 -10.58 -7.69
N LYS A 118 -2.49 -11.83 -7.60
CA LYS A 118 -3.90 -12.21 -7.82
C LYS A 118 -4.89 -11.58 -6.85
N GLU A 119 -4.43 -11.09 -5.70
CA GLU A 119 -5.31 -10.49 -4.69
C GLU A 119 -6.05 -9.25 -5.22
N ILE A 120 -5.57 -8.59 -6.28
CA ILE A 120 -6.31 -7.48 -6.91
C ILE A 120 -7.68 -7.90 -7.44
N ASP A 121 -7.88 -9.20 -7.75
CA ASP A 121 -9.15 -9.75 -8.24
C ASP A 121 -10.18 -9.95 -7.13
N ASN A 122 -9.74 -9.94 -5.87
CA ASN A 122 -10.59 -10.13 -4.69
C ASN A 122 -10.93 -8.80 -4.00
N ARG A 123 -10.58 -7.67 -4.62
CA ARG A 123 -10.70 -6.33 -4.03
C ARG A 123 -11.67 -5.49 -4.84
N ASN A 124 -12.53 -4.75 -4.12
CA ASN A 124 -13.38 -3.71 -4.70
C ASN A 124 -12.80 -2.33 -4.41
N VAL A 125 -13.19 -1.34 -5.21
CA VAL A 125 -12.79 0.06 -5.00
C VAL A 125 -13.99 0.86 -4.53
N LEU A 126 -13.82 1.56 -3.42
CA LEU A 126 -14.78 2.54 -2.90
C LEU A 126 -14.17 3.93 -3.01
N ARG A 127 -14.77 4.80 -3.82
CA ARG A 127 -14.43 6.23 -3.84
C ARG A 127 -14.94 6.88 -2.57
N LEU A 128 -14.04 7.52 -1.83
CA LEU A 128 -14.38 8.29 -0.63
C LEU A 128 -14.63 9.74 -1.04
N SER A 129 -15.70 10.33 -0.51
CA SER A 129 -16.04 11.74 -0.72
C SER A 129 -16.80 12.30 0.49
N GLU A 130 -16.94 13.61 0.57
CA GLU A 130 -17.79 14.26 1.58
C GLU A 130 -19.10 14.75 0.94
N GLN A 131 -20.23 14.45 1.60
CA GLN A 131 -21.56 14.94 1.24
C GLN A 131 -22.29 15.37 2.50
N ASP A 132 -22.73 16.63 2.55
CA ASP A 132 -23.45 17.22 3.70
C ASP A 132 -22.74 17.00 5.05
N GLY A 133 -21.41 17.18 5.07
CA GLY A 133 -20.57 16.98 6.27
C GLY A 133 -20.34 15.52 6.66
N ASN A 134 -20.83 14.55 5.87
CA ASN A 134 -20.66 13.13 6.12
C ASN A 134 -19.74 12.49 5.07
N ILE A 135 -18.85 11.60 5.53
CA ILE A 135 -18.00 10.82 4.63
C ILE A 135 -18.81 9.67 4.03
N VAL A 136 -18.95 9.70 2.71
CA VAL A 136 -19.65 8.67 1.94
C VAL A 136 -18.67 7.85 1.11
N SER A 137 -19.01 6.58 0.92
CA SER A 137 -18.26 5.63 0.08
C SER A 137 -19.13 5.19 -1.08
N LYS A 138 -18.66 5.43 -2.31
CA LYS A 138 -19.36 5.01 -3.54
C LYS A 138 -18.56 3.93 -4.26
N GLU A 139 -19.21 2.83 -4.60
CA GLU A 139 -18.59 1.74 -5.35
C GLU A 139 -18.10 2.22 -6.73
N ALA A 140 -16.90 1.76 -7.10
CA ALA A 140 -16.21 2.10 -8.33
C ALA A 140 -15.70 0.86 -9.08
N GLY A 141 -16.31 -0.30 -8.84
CA GLY A 141 -15.98 -1.57 -9.48
C GLY A 141 -14.88 -2.36 -8.79
N THR A 142 -14.41 -3.42 -9.46
CA THR A 142 -13.29 -4.24 -8.99
C THR A 142 -11.98 -3.44 -9.06
N PHE A 143 -10.99 -3.81 -8.26
CA PHE A 143 -9.70 -3.14 -8.28
C PHE A 143 -8.98 -3.32 -9.61
N ARG A 144 -9.08 -4.51 -10.24
CA ARG A 144 -8.57 -4.71 -11.60
C ARG A 144 -9.25 -3.80 -12.62
N ASP A 145 -10.57 -3.71 -12.62
CA ASP A 145 -11.29 -2.87 -13.59
C ASP A 145 -10.93 -1.40 -13.40
N PHE A 146 -10.82 -0.94 -12.16
CA PHE A 146 -10.41 0.42 -11.84
C PHE A 146 -9.00 0.76 -12.36
N MET A 147 -8.07 -0.20 -12.33
CA MET A 147 -6.72 -0.05 -12.88
C MET A 147 -6.75 0.01 -14.42
N ASN A 148 -7.57 -0.84 -15.05
CA ASN A 148 -7.79 -0.83 -16.50
C ASN A 148 -8.41 0.50 -16.98
N GLU A 149 -9.43 1.01 -16.28
CA GLU A 149 -10.05 2.31 -16.55
C GLU A 149 -9.02 3.45 -16.49
N LYS A 150 -8.10 3.38 -15.52
CA LYS A 150 -6.99 4.32 -15.37
C LYS A 150 -5.84 4.11 -16.35
N LYS A 151 -5.92 3.10 -17.22
CA LYS A 151 -4.87 2.72 -18.18
C LYS A 151 -3.54 2.44 -17.50
N ILE A 152 -3.58 1.84 -16.31
CA ILE A 152 -2.39 1.41 -15.59
C ILE A 152 -2.06 -0.01 -16.04
N GLU A 153 -0.86 -0.19 -16.59
CA GLU A 153 -0.35 -1.49 -17.00
C GLU A 153 0.05 -2.34 -15.79
N LEU A 154 -0.26 -3.64 -15.85
CA LEU A 154 0.02 -4.60 -14.80
C LEU A 154 1.13 -5.57 -15.26
N ILE A 155 2.23 -5.63 -14.53
CA ILE A 155 3.13 -6.79 -14.56
C ILE A 155 2.59 -7.79 -13.53
N GLU A 156 1.92 -8.83 -14.02
CA GLU A 156 1.36 -9.85 -13.13
C GLU A 156 2.46 -10.73 -12.52
N VAL A 157 2.36 -10.95 -11.22
CA VAL A 157 3.17 -11.94 -10.49
C VAL A 157 2.34 -13.17 -10.17
N THR A 158 2.97 -14.33 -10.25
CA THR A 158 2.39 -15.59 -9.79
C THR A 158 2.32 -15.61 -8.26
N GLU A 159 1.48 -16.50 -7.73
CA GLU A 159 1.37 -16.70 -6.29
C GLU A 159 2.72 -17.07 -5.64
N GLN A 160 3.54 -17.85 -6.35
CA GLN A 160 4.88 -18.22 -5.88
C GLN A 160 5.81 -17.01 -5.84
N GLU A 161 5.82 -16.18 -6.90
CA GLU A 161 6.64 -14.96 -6.93
C GLU A 161 6.20 -13.95 -5.84
N GLN A 162 4.90 -13.84 -5.57
CA GLN A 162 4.39 -13.03 -4.46
C GLN A 162 4.89 -13.57 -3.10
N LYS A 163 4.81 -14.89 -2.86
CA LYS A 163 5.36 -15.54 -1.65
C LYS A 163 6.88 -15.37 -1.53
N ASP A 164 7.55 -15.26 -2.66
CA ASP A 164 8.97 -14.91 -2.77
C ASP A 164 9.22 -13.39 -2.80
N TYR A 165 8.25 -12.59 -2.34
CA TYR A 165 8.33 -11.14 -2.12
C TYR A 165 8.63 -10.31 -3.37
N ALA A 166 8.23 -10.75 -4.57
CA ALA A 166 8.43 -10.01 -5.82
C ALA A 166 7.83 -8.59 -5.79
N VAL A 167 6.68 -8.45 -5.15
CA VAL A 167 5.91 -7.19 -5.03
C VAL A 167 6.34 -6.33 -3.83
N ASN A 168 7.10 -6.87 -2.89
CA ASN A 168 7.59 -6.13 -1.73
C ASN A 168 9.02 -5.60 -1.99
N LEU A 169 9.12 -4.77 -3.02
CA LEU A 169 10.37 -4.13 -3.45
C LEU A 169 10.40 -2.66 -3.05
N LEU A 170 11.60 -2.08 -3.01
CA LEU A 170 11.78 -0.65 -2.79
C LEU A 170 11.96 0.06 -4.12
N ASN A 171 11.02 0.94 -4.46
CA ASN A 171 11.12 1.78 -5.66
C ASN A 171 11.73 3.15 -5.32
N PHE A 172 12.91 3.44 -5.87
CA PHE A 172 13.62 4.71 -5.67
C PHE A 172 13.21 5.81 -6.65
N GLY A 173 12.33 5.51 -7.62
CA GLY A 173 12.13 6.35 -8.80
C GLY A 173 13.30 6.25 -9.79
N ASN A 174 13.25 7.05 -10.86
CA ASN A 174 14.27 7.07 -11.92
C ASN A 174 14.60 5.67 -12.46
N ASN A 175 13.55 4.85 -12.65
CA ASN A 175 13.64 3.46 -13.08
C ASN A 175 14.64 2.63 -12.26
N LYS A 176 14.72 2.84 -10.94
CA LYS A 176 15.61 2.09 -10.07
C LYS A 176 14.81 1.44 -8.95
N VAL A 177 14.95 0.13 -8.82
CA VAL A 177 14.27 -0.67 -7.80
C VAL A 177 15.26 -1.53 -7.05
N LEU A 178 14.99 -1.81 -5.78
CA LEU A 178 15.70 -2.80 -4.98
C LEU A 178 14.77 -3.96 -4.66
N VAL A 179 15.15 -5.15 -5.13
CA VAL A 179 14.46 -6.40 -4.85
C VAL A 179 15.10 -7.09 -3.66
N ALA A 180 14.27 -7.58 -2.76
CA ALA A 180 14.74 -8.25 -1.55
C ALA A 180 15.39 -9.60 -1.86
N LEU A 181 14.83 -10.35 -2.82
CA LEU A 181 15.23 -11.71 -3.15
C LEU A 181 15.46 -11.86 -4.66
N SER A 182 16.59 -12.46 -5.04
CA SER A 182 17.02 -12.61 -6.44
C SER A 182 16.33 -13.75 -7.21
N LYS A 183 15.39 -14.45 -6.58
CA LYS A 183 14.73 -15.67 -7.12
C LYS A 183 13.61 -15.41 -8.13
N ASN A 184 13.07 -14.19 -8.19
CA ASN A 184 11.99 -13.83 -9.09
C ASN A 184 12.52 -13.43 -10.49
N GLU A 185 13.32 -14.30 -11.11
CA GLU A 185 14.06 -13.98 -12.35
C GLU A 185 13.16 -13.45 -13.47
N ARG A 186 11.97 -14.04 -13.65
CA ARG A 186 11.02 -13.59 -14.67
C ARG A 186 10.60 -12.14 -14.45
N VAL A 187 10.19 -11.81 -13.22
CA VAL A 187 9.77 -10.45 -12.84
C VAL A 187 10.94 -9.47 -12.98
N ILE A 188 12.14 -9.89 -12.58
CA ILE A 188 13.37 -9.08 -12.70
C ILE A 188 13.65 -8.79 -14.18
N ARG A 189 13.66 -9.80 -15.05
CA ARG A 189 13.87 -9.61 -16.50
C ARG A 189 12.80 -8.74 -17.14
N GLU A 190 11.55 -8.85 -16.70
CA GLU A 190 10.45 -8.00 -17.17
C GLU A 190 10.65 -6.53 -16.77
N MET A 191 11.15 -6.27 -15.56
CA MET A 191 11.53 -4.91 -15.15
C MET A 191 12.75 -4.41 -15.94
N GLU A 192 13.78 -5.23 -16.10
CA GLU A 192 15.01 -4.87 -16.83
C GLU A 192 14.73 -4.57 -18.31
N SER A 193 13.86 -5.36 -18.97
CA SER A 193 13.47 -5.14 -20.37
C SER A 193 12.74 -3.80 -20.58
N ARG A 194 12.10 -3.29 -19.52
CA ARG A 194 11.43 -1.98 -19.46
C ARG A 194 12.37 -0.84 -19.02
N GLY A 195 13.66 -1.12 -18.88
CA GLY A 195 14.69 -0.14 -18.56
C GLY A 195 14.87 0.13 -17.07
N PHE A 196 14.36 -0.73 -16.18
CA PHE A 196 14.64 -0.62 -14.76
C PHE A 196 16.04 -1.16 -14.43
N LYS A 197 16.77 -0.40 -13.61
CA LYS A 197 17.94 -0.90 -12.89
C LYS A 197 17.48 -1.61 -11.64
N VAL A 198 17.63 -2.93 -11.63
CA VAL A 198 17.31 -3.78 -10.47
C VAL A 198 18.55 -3.95 -9.58
N ILE A 199 18.40 -3.62 -8.29
CA ILE A 199 19.43 -3.78 -7.25
C ILE A 199 19.03 -4.97 -6.39
N HIS A 200 19.95 -5.90 -6.19
CA HIS A 200 19.73 -7.09 -5.39
C HIS A 200 20.29 -6.89 -3.99
N ALA A 201 19.46 -7.07 -2.97
CA ALA A 201 19.87 -6.92 -1.57
C ALA A 201 20.05 -8.25 -0.82
N ASP A 202 19.61 -9.37 -1.41
CA ASP A 202 19.71 -10.74 -0.85
C ASP A 202 19.35 -10.82 0.64
N LEU A 203 18.19 -10.25 1.01
CA LEU A 203 17.71 -10.12 2.39
C LEU A 203 17.12 -11.42 2.96
N ASN A 204 17.73 -12.57 2.64
CA ASN A 204 17.25 -13.92 2.96
C ASN A 204 16.99 -14.14 4.47
N LYS A 205 17.64 -13.38 5.36
CA LYS A 205 17.49 -13.48 6.83
C LYS A 205 16.43 -12.53 7.41
N LEU A 206 16.02 -11.49 6.67
CA LEU A 206 15.07 -10.48 7.15
C LEU A 206 13.61 -10.80 6.75
N VAL A 207 13.43 -11.56 5.67
CA VAL A 207 12.10 -11.97 5.16
C VAL A 207 11.35 -12.98 6.06
N GLY A 208 11.98 -13.47 7.13
CA GLY A 208 11.34 -14.35 8.12
C GLY A 208 10.26 -13.65 8.96
N GLY A 209 10.17 -12.32 8.90
CA GLY A 209 9.21 -11.49 9.63
C GLY A 209 7.93 -11.13 8.86
N TYR A 210 7.64 -11.74 7.71
CA TYR A 210 6.51 -11.39 6.83
C TYR A 210 6.57 -9.94 6.28
N GLY A 211 7.77 -9.45 5.97
CA GLY A 211 7.99 -8.15 5.32
C GLY A 211 9.35 -8.11 4.64
N ALA A 212 9.50 -7.32 3.58
CA ALA A 212 10.75 -7.18 2.83
C ALA A 212 11.13 -5.70 2.65
N ALA A 213 11.65 -5.30 1.48
CA ALA A 213 12.34 -4.01 1.35
C ALA A 213 11.44 -2.78 1.57
N HIS A 214 10.18 -2.82 1.12
CA HIS A 214 9.25 -1.70 1.30
C HIS A 214 8.87 -1.51 2.78
N CYS A 215 8.60 -2.62 3.47
CA CYS A 215 8.24 -2.61 4.90
C CYS A 215 9.35 -2.06 5.82
N LEU A 216 10.58 -1.93 5.32
CA LEU A 216 11.73 -1.41 6.05
C LEU A 216 11.97 0.09 5.80
N THR A 217 11.14 0.75 5.00
CA THR A 217 11.35 2.15 4.59
C THR A 217 10.09 2.98 4.74
N ALA A 218 10.27 4.25 5.15
CA ALA A 218 9.21 5.25 5.17
C ALA A 218 9.74 6.52 4.46
N PRO A 219 9.48 6.68 3.15
CA PRO A 219 9.97 7.83 2.38
C PRO A 219 9.37 9.13 2.93
N ILE A 220 10.23 10.10 3.28
CA ILE A 220 9.81 11.40 3.81
C ILE A 220 9.62 12.42 2.67
N VAL A 221 10.51 12.41 1.67
CA VAL A 221 10.44 13.30 0.50
C VAL A 221 10.75 12.50 -0.77
N ARG A 222 9.98 12.73 -1.84
CA ARG A 222 10.27 12.24 -3.20
C ARG A 222 10.31 13.45 -4.14
N GLY A 223 11.33 13.50 -5.01
CA GLY A 223 11.55 14.57 -5.99
C GLY A 223 11.22 14.15 -7.41
#